data_AF-A0A3P0X3B4-F1
#
_entry.id   AF-A0A3P0X3B4-F1
#
_cell.length_a   1.000
_cell.length_b   1.000
_cell.length_c   1.000
_cell.angle_alpha   90.00
_cell.angle_beta   90.00
_cell.angle_gamma   90.00
#
_symmetry.space_group_name_H-M   'P 1'
#
loop_
_entity.id
_entity.type
_entity.pdbx_description
1 polymer ?
#
loop_
_entity_poly.entity_id
_entity_poly.type
_entity_poly.pdbx_seq_one_letter_code
_entity_poly.pdbx_strand_id
1 'polypeptide(L)'
;MMPLDVLFGYAEHPTERCMLAINNLSEVYGIRAVRVDESARQVRVEFDATRLTRVIVQQLLRRTGLDITGEISLIPPQPAPKTDTQPEQPAVR
;
A
#
# COMPACT_ATOMS: atom_id res chain seq x y z
N MET A 1 12.72 2.32 14.22
CA MET A 1 12.20 2.61 12.88
C MET A 1 11.34 1.41 12.48
N MET A 2 10.08 1.63 12.12
CA MET A 2 9.16 0.55 11.76
C MET A 2 8.80 0.72 10.29
N PRO A 3 9.43 -0.04 9.38
CA PRO A 3 9.15 0.09 7.96
C PRO A 3 7.73 -0.41 7.71
N LEU A 4 6.97 0.40 6.99
CA LEU A 4 5.63 0.09 6.55
C LEU A 4 5.58 0.22 5.04
N ASP A 5 4.99 -0.79 4.43
CA ASP A 5 4.79 -0.87 3.01
C ASP A 5 3.30 -0.75 2.71
N VAL A 6 2.95 0.13 1.79
CA VAL A 6 1.56 0.44 1.45
C VAL A 6 1.42 0.52 -0.06
N LEU A 7 0.34 -0.06 -0.56
CA LEU A 7 -0.01 -0.02 -1.98
C LEU A 7 -1.13 1.01 -2.19
N PHE A 8 -1.00 1.83 -3.22
CA PHE A 8 -2.03 2.78 -3.63
C PHE A 8 -2.44 2.51 -5.06
N GLY A 9 -3.74 2.53 -5.32
CA GLY A 9 -4.29 2.47 -6.67
C GLY A 9 -4.38 3.86 -7.27
N TYR A 10 -4.13 3.95 -8.57
CA TYR A 10 -4.32 5.19 -9.33
C TYR A 10 -5.16 4.96 -10.59
N ALA A 11 -5.95 5.97 -10.98
CA ALA A 11 -6.88 5.86 -12.09
C ALA A 11 -6.21 6.17 -13.44
N GLU A 12 -5.41 7.23 -13.48
CA GLU A 12 -4.82 7.78 -14.71
C GLU A 12 -3.35 7.38 -14.88
N HIS A 13 -2.89 7.26 -16.12
CA HIS A 13 -1.51 6.81 -16.39
C HIS A 13 -0.51 7.87 -15.91
N PRO A 14 0.53 7.49 -15.14
CA PRO A 14 1.54 8.43 -14.68
C PRO A 14 2.24 9.09 -15.89
N THR A 15 2.22 10.41 -15.94
CA THR A 15 2.99 11.18 -16.94
C THR A 15 4.48 11.22 -16.58
N GLU A 16 5.35 11.56 -17.53
CA GLU A 16 6.80 11.71 -17.27
C GLU A 16 7.11 12.69 -16.13
N ARG A 17 6.35 13.79 -16.04
CA ARG A 17 6.48 14.77 -14.94
C ARG A 17 6.12 14.14 -13.59
N CYS A 18 5.10 13.29 -13.57
CA CYS A 18 4.69 12.57 -12.38
C CYS A 18 5.76 11.57 -11.95
N MET A 19 6.34 10.81 -12.89
CA MET A 19 7.45 9.89 -12.60
C MET A 19 8.66 10.63 -11.99
N LEU A 20 9.00 11.81 -12.51
CA LEU A 20 10.06 12.64 -11.96
C LEU A 20 9.74 13.09 -10.52
N ALA A 21 8.53 13.55 -10.27
CA ALA A 21 8.10 13.98 -8.93
C ALA A 21 8.04 12.80 -7.93
N ILE A 22 7.68 11.60 -8.39
CA ILE A 22 7.74 10.36 -7.59
C ILE A 22 9.20 10.01 -7.25
N ASN A 23 10.15 10.22 -8.15
CA ASN A 23 11.56 10.01 -7.84
C ASN A 23 12.06 10.98 -6.75
N ASN A 24 11.61 12.24 -6.79
CA ASN A 24 11.92 13.24 -5.75
C ASN A 24 11.28 12.88 -4.39
N LEU A 25 10.20 12.08 -4.37
CA LEU A 25 9.59 11.63 -3.12
C LEU A 25 10.55 10.81 -2.26
N SER A 26 11.49 10.08 -2.85
CA SER A 26 12.51 9.36 -2.08
C SER A 26 13.45 10.27 -1.31
N GLU A 27 13.52 11.57 -1.65
CA GLU A 27 14.30 12.56 -0.92
C GLU A 27 13.56 13.10 0.32
N VAL A 28 12.25 12.84 0.42
CA VAL A 28 11.46 13.18 1.60
C VAL A 28 11.89 12.27 2.75
N TYR A 29 12.40 12.90 3.80
CA TYR A 29 12.86 12.20 4.99
C TYR A 29 11.74 11.32 5.59
N GLY A 30 11.91 10.00 5.49
CA GLY A 30 10.95 8.99 5.94
C GLY A 30 10.43 8.07 4.83
N ILE A 31 10.53 8.47 3.57
CA ILE A 31 10.31 7.58 2.41
C ILE A 31 11.60 6.77 2.21
N ARG A 32 11.49 5.45 2.04
CA ARG A 32 12.64 4.56 1.82
C ARG A 32 12.72 4.08 0.38
N ALA A 33 11.58 3.75 -0.22
CA ALA A 33 11.50 3.33 -1.60
C ALA A 33 10.10 3.60 -2.16
N VAL A 34 10.04 3.91 -3.45
CA VAL A 34 8.79 3.99 -4.21
C VAL A 34 8.94 3.12 -5.45
N ARG A 35 7.96 2.25 -5.71
CA ARG A 35 7.88 1.45 -6.93
C ARG A 35 6.53 1.63 -7.59
N VAL A 36 6.53 1.95 -8.86
CA VAL A 36 5.31 2.06 -9.66
C VAL A 36 5.16 0.80 -10.50
N ASP A 37 3.98 0.18 -10.44
CA ASP A 37 3.57 -0.93 -11.29
C ASP A 37 2.52 -0.43 -12.28
N GLU A 38 2.97 -0.09 -13.48
CA GLU A 38 2.12 0.43 -14.55
C GLU A 38 1.15 -0.63 -15.10
N SER A 39 1.52 -1.91 -15.03
CA SER A 39 0.67 -3.00 -15.50
C SER A 39 -0.53 -3.21 -14.58
N ALA A 40 -0.31 -3.11 -13.26
CA ALA A 40 -1.35 -3.24 -12.25
C ALA A 40 -2.07 -1.91 -11.93
N ARG A 41 -1.54 -0.76 -12.41
CA ARG A 41 -1.94 0.61 -12.03
C ARG A 41 -1.87 0.86 -10.52
N GLN A 42 -0.75 0.45 -9.95
CA GLN A 42 -0.51 0.48 -8.51
C GLN A 42 0.84 1.13 -8.21
N VAL A 43 0.94 1.84 -7.09
CA VAL A 43 2.19 2.37 -6.57
C VAL A 43 2.43 1.85 -5.17
N ARG A 44 3.60 1.25 -4.97
CA ARG A 44 4.08 0.72 -3.71
C ARG A 44 5.01 1.73 -3.07
N VAL A 45 4.71 2.12 -1.85
CA VAL A 45 5.54 3.07 -1.08
C VAL A 45 5.96 2.42 0.22
N GLU A 46 7.28 2.32 0.42
CA GLU A 46 7.89 1.92 1.67
C GLU A 46 8.31 3.17 2.44
N PHE A 47 7.79 3.33 3.66
CA PHE A 47 8.10 4.46 4.53
C PHE A 47 8.20 4.06 6.00
N ASP A 48 8.81 4.91 6.81
CA ASP A 48 8.87 4.68 8.25
C ASP A 48 7.59 5.17 8.96
N ALA A 49 6.83 4.24 9.54
CA ALA A 49 5.56 4.52 10.20
C ALA A 49 5.70 5.31 11.51
N THR A 50 6.92 5.49 12.03
CA THR A 50 7.16 6.36 13.20
C THR A 50 7.27 7.83 12.81
N ARG A 51 7.44 8.12 11.51
CA ARG A 51 7.61 9.48 10.97
C ARG A 51 6.47 9.90 10.05
N LEU A 52 6.02 8.99 9.19
CA LEU A 52 4.99 9.26 8.18
C LEU A 52 3.76 8.38 8.42
N THR A 53 2.60 8.90 8.03
CA THR A 53 1.33 8.17 8.06
C THR A 53 0.83 7.93 6.64
N ARG A 54 -0.04 6.92 6.47
CA ARG A 54 -0.64 6.58 5.18
C ARG A 54 -1.32 7.80 4.53
N VAL A 55 -1.98 8.63 5.34
CA VAL A 55 -2.64 9.87 4.91
C VAL A 55 -1.63 10.88 4.36
N ILE A 56 -0.50 11.08 5.04
CA ILE A 56 0.55 12.01 4.57
C ILE A 56 1.16 11.51 3.26
N VAL A 57 1.47 10.21 3.18
CA VAL A 57 2.02 9.60 1.97
C VAL A 57 1.05 9.73 0.80
N GLN A 58 -0.24 9.49 1.01
CA GLN A 58 -1.27 9.70 0.00
C GLN A 58 -1.32 11.16 -0.49
N GLN A 59 -1.25 12.13 0.42
CA GLN A 59 -1.22 13.55 0.06
C GLN A 59 0.02 13.92 -0.76
N LEU A 60 1.19 13.36 -0.40
CA LEU A 60 2.42 13.55 -1.14
C LEU A 60 2.34 12.98 -2.56
N LEU A 61 1.79 11.77 -2.73
CA LEU A 61 1.55 11.19 -4.05
C LEU A 61 0.59 12.03 -4.89
N ARG A 62 -0.47 12.58 -4.30
CA ARG A 62 -1.37 13.49 -5.04
C ARG A 62 -0.67 14.76 -5.50
N ARG A 63 0.33 15.24 -4.75
CA ARG A 63 1.14 16.41 -5.14
C ARG A 63 2.08 16.13 -6.31
N THR A 64 2.41 14.87 -6.59
CA THR A 64 3.19 14.53 -7.80
C THR A 64 2.35 14.60 -9.08
N GLY A 65 1.03 14.77 -8.95
CA GLY A 65 0.08 14.72 -10.06
C GLY A 65 -0.47 13.32 -10.33
N LEU A 66 -0.20 12.34 -9.43
CA LEU A 66 -0.79 11.02 -9.54
C LEU A 66 -2.21 11.04 -8.97
N ASP A 67 -3.20 10.64 -9.79
CA ASP A 67 -4.59 10.55 -9.34
C ASP A 67 -4.81 9.30 -8.50
N ILE A 68 -4.53 9.42 -7.19
CA ILE A 68 -4.69 8.33 -6.22
C ILE A 68 -6.18 8.11 -5.92
N THR A 69 -6.68 6.93 -6.28
CA THR A 69 -8.08 6.52 -6.04
C THR A 69 -8.28 6.00 -4.61
N GLY A 70 -7.22 5.46 -3.98
CA GLY A 70 -7.27 4.99 -2.62
C GLY A 70 -6.11 4.05 -2.26
N GLU A 71 -6.04 3.69 -0.99
CA GLU A 71 -5.14 2.65 -0.49
C GLU A 71 -5.67 1.26 -0.87
N ILE A 72 -4.81 0.45 -1.48
CA ILE A 72 -5.08 -0.96 -1.73
C ILE A 72 -4.45 -1.73 -0.58
N SER A 73 -5.31 -2.37 0.21
CA SER A 73 -4.84 -3.20 1.31
C SER A 73 -4.01 -4.35 0.77
N LEU A 74 -2.78 -4.49 1.27
CA LEU A 74 -1.85 -5.57 0.92
C LEU A 74 -2.24 -6.93 1.51
N ILE A 75 -3.36 -7.00 2.23
CA ILE A 75 -3.92 -8.26 2.72
C ILE A 75 -4.44 -8.98 1.47
N PRO A 76 -3.85 -10.11 1.03
CA PRO A 76 -4.53 -10.96 0.07
C PRO A 76 -5.91 -11.29 0.66
N PRO A 77 -7.00 -11.38 -0.14
CA PRO A 77 -8.28 -11.82 0.38
C PRO A 77 -8.03 -13.13 1.11
N GLN A 78 -8.08 -13.09 2.45
CA GLN A 78 -7.91 -14.29 3.25
C GLN A 78 -9.05 -15.19 2.78
N PRO A 79 -8.78 -16.36 2.17
CA PRO A 79 -9.85 -17.26 1.82
C PRO A 79 -10.65 -17.47 3.09
N ALA A 80 -11.94 -17.09 3.04
CA ALA A 80 -12.81 -17.05 4.19
C ALA A 80 -12.54 -18.27 5.06
N PRO A 81 -12.34 -18.12 6.38
CA PRO A 81 -12.09 -19.26 7.25
C PRO A 81 -13.16 -20.28 6.93
N LYS A 82 -12.76 -21.40 6.32
CA LYS A 82 -13.65 -22.53 6.14
C LYS A 82 -14.16 -22.79 7.54
N THR A 83 -15.45 -22.51 7.75
CA THR A 83 -16.16 -22.93 8.94
C THR A 83 -16.20 -24.44 8.81
N ASP A 84 -15.06 -25.08 9.11
CA ASP A 84 -15.02 -26.49 9.39
C ASP A 84 -15.86 -26.61 10.65
N THR A 85 -17.09 -27.02 10.39
CA THR A 85 -18.10 -27.30 11.37
C THR A 85 -17.44 -28.27 12.33
N GLN A 86 -17.26 -27.84 13.58
CA GLN A 86 -17.13 -28.75 14.70
C GLN A 86 -18.27 -29.77 14.60
N PRO A 87 -17.98 -31.08 14.64
CA PRO A 87 -18.67 -31.89 15.61
C PRO A 87 -17.68 -32.46 16.60
N GLU A 88 -18.01 -32.24 17.87
CA GLU A 88 -18.07 -33.33 18.84
C GLU A 88 -16.72 -33.90 19.29
N GLN A 89 -16.18 -33.27 20.33
CA GLN A 89 -15.47 -34.01 21.37
C GLN A 89 -16.42 -35.09 21.93
N PRO A 90 -16.06 -36.37 21.97
CA PRO A 90 -16.64 -37.29 22.93
C PRO A 90 -15.80 -37.23 24.20
N ALA A 91 -16.49 -36.81 25.27
CA ALA A 91 -16.03 -36.88 26.63
C ALA A 91 -15.59 -38.30 27.02
N VAL A 92 -14.54 -38.33 27.84
CA VAL A 92 -14.26 -39.28 28.94
C VAL A 92 -15.21 -40.49 29.06
N ARG A 93 -14.65 -41.70 29.02
CA ARG A 93 -14.81 -42.77 30.03
C ARG A 93 -13.64 -43.73 29.98
#